data_AF-A0A382T8H5-F1
#
_entry.id   AF-A0A382T8H5-F1
#
_cell.length_a   1.000
_cell.length_b   1.000
_cell.length_c   1.000
_cell.angle_alpha   90.00
_cell.angle_beta   90.00
_cell.angle_gamma   90.00
#
_symmetry.space_group_name_H-M   'P 1'
#
loop_
_entity.id
_entity.type
_entity.pdbx_description
1 polymer ?
#
loop_
_entity_poly.entity_id
_entity_poly.type
_entity_poly.pdbx_seq_one_letter_code
_entity_poly.pdbx_strand_id
1 'polypeptide(L)'
;LHLLYKNDFQKFIEYNIKDVELVEQLEDKMKLIEMLVSLAYLSKVNYGNTFGQVRMWDTLIYNHLLRKNVVIPPKRNTHKSSNFEGAYVKDPILGAHNWVVNFDLNSLYPHLIMQYNLSPETLISEGLPRELEEIRMSVPGVDGLVNQSVSLESLHKHKMTFTPNNEFYRTDKQGFLPEMMQQIYNDRVKYKGLMIETKKKLTKEKDRTKKRELSNLVSKYHNMQHNLKITLNSAFGAMGNEHFRFFDQRIAEAVTTSGQLSIKWIEKEINRYLNSLLKTEEEKDFVVAVDTDSVYICMDDLVK
;
A
#
# COMPACT_ATOMS: atom_id res chain seq x y z
N LEU A 1 -25.02 35.12 -8.49
CA LEU A 1 -24.18 34.77 -9.66
C LEU A 1 -24.95 34.66 -10.98
N HIS A 2 -26.11 33.99 -11.04
CA HIS A 2 -26.75 33.68 -12.34
C HIS A 2 -27.24 34.91 -13.17
N LEU A 3 -27.38 36.10 -12.59
CA LEU A 3 -27.71 37.34 -13.32
C LEU A 3 -26.49 38.22 -13.61
N LEU A 4 -25.28 37.80 -13.23
CA LEU A 4 -24.07 38.63 -13.33
C LEU A 4 -23.78 39.01 -14.79
N TYR A 5 -24.00 38.10 -15.74
CA TYR A 5 -23.85 38.39 -17.17
C TYR A 5 -24.79 39.49 -17.70
N LYS A 6 -25.91 39.76 -17.01
CA LYS A 6 -26.86 40.83 -17.36
C LYS A 6 -26.57 42.13 -16.63
N ASN A 7 -26.25 42.02 -15.34
CA ASN A 7 -26.18 43.17 -14.44
C ASN A 7 -24.78 43.77 -14.35
N ASP A 8 -23.73 42.99 -14.65
CA ASP A 8 -22.31 43.39 -14.58
C ASP A 8 -21.45 42.49 -15.48
N PHE A 9 -21.50 42.76 -16.79
CA PHE A 9 -20.83 41.92 -17.80
C PHE A 9 -19.30 41.94 -17.64
N GLN A 10 -18.72 43.06 -17.23
CA GLN A 10 -17.27 43.18 -17.01
C GLN A 10 -16.82 42.24 -15.90
N LYS A 11 -17.50 42.28 -14.75
CA LYS A 11 -17.19 41.37 -13.63
C LYS A 11 -17.41 39.90 -14.00
N PHE A 12 -18.40 39.59 -14.84
CA PHE A 12 -18.61 38.24 -15.36
C PHE A 12 -17.39 37.73 -16.15
N ILE A 13 -16.82 38.55 -17.04
CA ILE A 13 -15.59 38.20 -17.78
C ILE A 13 -14.39 38.09 -16.84
N GLU A 14 -14.24 38.99 -15.88
CA GLU A 14 -13.14 38.95 -14.91
C GLU A 14 -13.13 37.66 -14.08
N TYR A 15 -14.31 37.19 -13.63
CA TYR A 15 -14.40 35.88 -12.95
C TYR A 15 -14.03 34.72 -13.88
N ASN A 16 -14.44 34.76 -15.15
CA ASN A 16 -14.09 33.70 -16.09
C ASN A 16 -12.59 33.62 -16.36
N ILE A 17 -11.92 34.77 -16.52
CA ILE A 17 -10.45 34.84 -16.60
C ILE A 17 -9.85 34.29 -15.31
N LYS A 18 -10.39 34.72 -14.16
CA LYS A 18 -9.85 34.31 -12.86
C LYS A 18 -9.92 32.80 -12.64
N ASP A 19 -10.99 32.16 -13.07
CA ASP A 19 -11.13 30.70 -12.95
C ASP A 19 -10.03 29.96 -13.73
N VAL A 20 -9.66 30.43 -14.93
CA VAL A 20 -8.58 29.85 -15.73
C VAL A 20 -7.22 30.08 -15.06
N GLU A 21 -6.95 31.31 -14.59
CA GLU A 21 -5.72 31.63 -13.86
C GLU A 21 -5.55 30.78 -12.60
N LEU A 22 -6.65 30.54 -11.86
CA LEU A 22 -6.61 29.73 -10.64
C LEU A 22 -6.30 28.26 -10.96
N VAL A 23 -6.81 27.71 -12.06
CA VAL A 23 -6.48 26.35 -12.50
C VAL A 23 -5.00 26.25 -12.91
N GLU A 24 -4.46 27.25 -13.61
CA GLU A 24 -3.03 27.31 -13.95
C GLU A 24 -2.17 27.36 -12.68
N GLN A 25 -2.52 28.21 -11.71
CA GLN A 25 -1.82 28.30 -10.43
C GLN A 25 -1.90 27.01 -9.61
N LEU A 26 -3.02 26.29 -9.68
CA LEU A 26 -3.15 24.97 -9.06
C LEU A 26 -2.21 23.96 -9.72
N GLU A 27 -2.15 23.92 -11.05
CA GLU A 27 -1.20 23.04 -11.75
C GLU A 27 0.25 23.43 -11.46
N ASP A 28 0.58 24.71 -11.42
CA ASP A 28 1.94 25.16 -11.07
C ASP A 28 2.36 24.76 -9.67
N LYS A 29 1.41 24.71 -8.73
CA LYS A 29 1.66 24.29 -7.35
C LYS A 29 1.67 22.77 -7.19
N MET A 30 0.71 22.07 -7.80
CA MET A 30 0.44 20.66 -7.52
C MET A 30 1.05 19.70 -8.56
N LYS A 31 1.30 20.17 -9.78
CA LYS A 31 1.90 19.41 -10.88
C LYS A 31 1.14 18.13 -11.22
N LEU A 32 -0.19 18.20 -11.25
CA LEU A 32 -1.07 17.05 -11.42
C LEU A 32 -1.06 16.52 -12.85
N ILE A 33 -1.02 17.40 -13.86
CA ILE A 33 -0.91 16.99 -15.26
C ILE A 33 0.44 16.32 -15.51
N GLU A 34 1.52 16.88 -14.98
CA GLU A 34 2.85 16.27 -15.07
C GLU A 34 2.90 14.87 -14.41
N MET A 35 2.25 14.73 -13.26
CA MET A 35 2.11 13.45 -12.56
C MET A 35 1.32 12.43 -13.40
N LEU A 36 0.17 12.82 -13.95
CA LEU A 36 -0.68 11.97 -14.80
C LEU A 36 0.09 11.48 -16.03
N VAL A 37 0.77 12.39 -16.74
CA VAL A 37 1.59 12.04 -17.91
C VAL A 37 2.71 11.08 -17.51
N SER A 38 3.37 11.33 -16.39
CA SER A 38 4.44 10.46 -15.90
C SER A 38 3.95 9.06 -15.54
N LEU A 39 2.77 8.94 -14.90
CA LEU A 39 2.12 7.65 -14.60
C LEU A 39 1.71 6.90 -15.88
N ALA A 40 1.21 7.63 -16.88
CA ALA A 40 0.84 7.08 -18.18
C ALA A 40 2.05 6.44 -18.88
N TYR A 41 3.19 7.14 -18.91
CA TYR A 41 4.44 6.62 -19.46
C TYR A 41 5.01 5.46 -18.64
N LEU A 42 4.99 5.56 -17.31
CA LEU A 42 5.45 4.48 -16.41
C LEU A 42 4.67 3.18 -16.67
N SER A 43 3.35 3.29 -16.78
CA SER A 43 2.44 2.14 -16.96
C SER A 43 2.25 1.75 -18.43
N LYS A 44 2.78 2.55 -19.37
CA LYS A 44 2.61 2.41 -20.82
C LYS A 44 1.14 2.37 -21.26
N VAL A 45 0.33 3.27 -20.72
CA VAL A 45 -1.10 3.43 -21.04
C VAL A 45 -1.39 4.84 -21.53
N ASN A 46 -2.53 5.04 -22.19
CA ASN A 46 -3.04 6.39 -22.46
C ASN A 46 -3.36 7.14 -21.15
N TYR A 47 -3.22 8.47 -21.16
CA TYR A 47 -3.47 9.31 -19.97
C TYR A 47 -4.87 9.11 -19.36
N GLY A 48 -5.91 8.88 -20.18
CA GLY A 48 -7.26 8.60 -19.65
C GLY A 48 -7.33 7.32 -18.80
N ASN A 49 -6.42 6.37 -18.99
CA ASN A 49 -6.37 5.13 -18.21
C ASN A 49 -5.69 5.30 -16.85
N THR A 50 -5.00 6.41 -16.57
CA THR A 50 -4.33 6.61 -15.26
C THR A 50 -5.31 6.90 -14.14
N PHE A 51 -6.56 7.23 -14.48
CA PHE A 51 -7.66 7.35 -13.51
C PHE A 51 -8.15 5.98 -13.00
N GLY A 52 -7.72 4.87 -13.60
CA GLY A 52 -8.08 3.52 -13.19
C GLY A 52 -6.86 2.63 -12.94
N GLN A 53 -6.86 1.90 -11.83
CA GLN A 53 -5.70 1.08 -11.43
C GLN A 53 -5.55 -0.21 -12.25
N VAL A 54 -6.67 -0.80 -12.67
CA VAL A 54 -6.72 -2.09 -13.38
C VAL A 54 -5.92 -2.06 -14.68
N ARG A 55 -6.11 -1.03 -15.52
CA ARG A 55 -5.43 -0.91 -16.81
C ARG A 55 -3.92 -0.68 -16.68
N MET A 56 -3.53 0.12 -15.68
CA MET A 56 -2.11 0.35 -15.39
C MET A 56 -1.42 -0.96 -14.99
N TRP A 57 -1.99 -1.69 -14.04
CA TRP A 57 -1.41 -2.95 -13.56
C TRP A 57 -1.45 -4.07 -14.60
N ASP A 58 -2.52 -4.21 -15.39
CA ASP A 58 -2.59 -5.20 -16.47
C ASP A 58 -1.45 -4.98 -17.49
N THR A 59 -1.18 -3.72 -17.83
CA THR A 59 -0.13 -3.36 -18.80
C THR A 59 1.27 -3.50 -18.22
N LEU A 60 1.47 -3.12 -16.95
CA LEU A 60 2.74 -3.30 -16.23
C LEU A 60 3.11 -4.79 -16.15
N ILE A 61 2.16 -5.64 -15.74
CA ILE A 61 2.36 -7.09 -15.61
C ILE A 61 2.61 -7.71 -16.98
N TYR A 62 1.80 -7.38 -17.99
CA TYR A 62 2.01 -7.85 -19.35
C TYR A 62 3.43 -7.53 -19.83
N ASN A 63 3.87 -6.28 -19.69
CA ASN A 63 5.21 -5.88 -20.13
C ASN A 63 6.32 -6.59 -19.34
N HIS A 64 6.13 -6.82 -18.04
CA HIS A 64 7.09 -7.54 -17.21
C HIS A 64 7.20 -9.01 -17.62
N LEU A 65 6.08 -9.71 -17.77
CA LEU A 65 6.03 -11.12 -18.14
C LEU A 65 6.45 -11.36 -19.59
N LEU A 66 6.12 -10.43 -20.51
CA LEU A 66 6.58 -10.49 -21.90
C LEU A 66 8.12 -10.48 -21.99
N ARG A 67 8.80 -9.65 -21.19
CA ARG A 67 10.28 -9.63 -21.14
C ARG A 67 10.88 -10.95 -20.65
N LYS A 68 10.09 -11.77 -19.95
CA LYS A 68 10.47 -13.09 -19.46
C LYS A 68 9.97 -14.23 -20.35
N ASN A 69 9.41 -13.92 -21.51
CA ASN A 69 8.77 -14.90 -22.41
C ASN A 69 7.65 -15.70 -21.73
N VAL A 70 6.94 -15.10 -20.78
CA VAL A 70 5.79 -15.71 -20.09
C VAL A 70 4.50 -15.18 -20.69
N VAL A 71 3.63 -16.09 -21.11
CA VAL A 71 2.30 -15.76 -21.66
C VAL A 71 1.32 -15.48 -20.53
N ILE A 72 0.60 -14.35 -20.62
CA ILE A 72 -0.44 -13.99 -19.66
C ILE A 72 -1.74 -14.77 -19.91
N PRO A 73 -2.56 -15.05 -18.87
CA PRO A 73 -3.83 -15.73 -19.06
C PRO A 73 -4.84 -14.86 -19.83
N PRO A 74 -5.83 -15.48 -20.52
CA PRO A 74 -6.94 -14.73 -21.09
C PRO A 74 -7.75 -14.05 -19.98
N LYS A 75 -8.39 -12.92 -20.30
CA LYS A 75 -9.29 -12.27 -19.36
C LYS A 75 -10.52 -13.15 -19.15
N ARG A 76 -10.83 -13.46 -17.90
CA ARG A 76 -12.02 -14.23 -17.53
C ARG A 76 -13.09 -13.28 -16.97
N ASN A 77 -14.35 -13.65 -17.13
CA ASN A 77 -15.43 -13.04 -16.37
C ASN A 77 -15.44 -13.71 -15.00
N THR A 78 -14.88 -13.03 -14.02
CA THR A 78 -14.95 -13.43 -12.61
C THR A 78 -16.04 -12.61 -11.94
N HIS A 79 -16.87 -13.28 -11.15
CA HIS A 79 -17.83 -12.64 -10.27
C HIS A 79 -17.30 -12.71 -8.86
N LYS A 80 -17.37 -11.62 -8.10
CA LYS A 80 -17.21 -11.70 -6.64
C LYS A 80 -18.29 -12.62 -6.07
N SER A 81 -17.87 -13.74 -5.49
CA SER A 81 -18.80 -14.68 -4.85
C SER A 81 -19.41 -14.09 -3.57
N SER A 82 -18.68 -13.18 -2.92
CA SER A 82 -19.07 -12.50 -1.69
C SER A 82 -18.27 -11.21 -1.50
N ASN A 83 -18.75 -10.33 -0.64
CA ASN A 83 -17.89 -9.29 -0.07
C ASN A 83 -16.86 -9.98 0.84
N PHE A 84 -15.59 -9.67 0.66
CA PHE A 84 -14.52 -10.15 1.52
C PHE A 84 -14.18 -9.13 2.61
N GLU A 85 -13.67 -9.61 3.75
CA GLU A 85 -13.35 -8.75 4.89
C GLU A 85 -12.25 -7.74 4.56
N GLY A 86 -12.47 -6.50 5.01
CA GLY A 86 -11.56 -5.38 4.81
C GLY A 86 -10.49 -5.28 5.91
N ALA A 87 -10.05 -4.05 6.14
CA ALA A 87 -9.11 -3.73 7.20
C ALA A 87 -9.75 -3.87 8.60
N TYR A 88 -8.92 -4.09 9.61
CA TYR A 88 -9.34 -4.07 11.01
C TYR A 88 -9.32 -2.65 11.56
N VAL A 89 -10.36 -2.29 12.29
CA VAL A 89 -10.46 -1.05 13.06
C VAL A 89 -10.86 -1.45 14.48
N LYS A 90 -10.11 -0.97 15.47
CA LYS A 90 -10.42 -1.15 16.88
C LYS A 90 -11.36 -0.05 17.35
N ASP A 91 -12.35 -0.42 18.16
CA ASP A 91 -13.18 0.57 18.85
C ASP A 91 -12.31 1.40 19.82
N PRO A 92 -12.28 2.74 19.67
CA PRO A 92 -11.35 3.55 20.42
C PRO A 92 -11.72 3.61 21.91
N ILE A 93 -10.70 3.68 22.77
CA ILE A 93 -10.90 3.94 24.20
C ILE A 93 -11.34 5.40 24.36
N LEU A 94 -12.59 5.58 24.78
CA LEU A 94 -13.20 6.90 24.92
C LEU A 94 -12.57 7.68 26.08
N GLY A 95 -12.24 8.95 25.83
CA GLY A 95 -11.64 9.83 26.81
C GLY A 95 -10.67 10.81 26.18
N ALA A 96 -10.22 11.79 26.97
CA ALA A 96 -9.10 12.65 26.57
C ALA A 96 -7.79 11.91 26.87
N HIS A 97 -6.89 11.85 25.90
CA HIS A 97 -5.56 11.27 26.01
C HIS A 97 -4.54 12.37 25.74
N ASN A 98 -3.67 12.69 26.71
CA ASN A 98 -2.84 13.90 26.64
C ASN A 98 -1.57 13.68 25.79
N TRP A 99 -0.95 12.51 25.93
CA TRP A 99 0.28 12.13 25.26
C TRP A 99 0.03 10.89 24.42
N VAL A 100 -0.15 11.09 23.11
CA VAL A 100 -0.35 9.99 22.17
C VAL A 100 0.81 9.92 21.20
N VAL A 101 1.37 8.72 21.04
CA VAL A 101 2.32 8.40 19.96
C VAL A 101 1.65 7.45 18.99
N ASN A 102 1.89 7.64 17.69
CA ASN A 102 1.41 6.73 16.67
C ASN A 102 2.56 6.00 15.97
N PHE A 103 2.33 4.72 15.65
CA PHE A 103 3.21 3.93 14.81
C PHE A 103 2.42 3.43 13.60
N ASP A 104 3.02 3.56 12.41
CA ASP A 104 2.39 3.25 11.13
C ASP A 104 3.25 2.23 10.35
N LEU A 105 2.62 1.19 9.81
CA LEU A 105 3.28 0.23 8.94
C LEU A 105 3.39 0.80 7.52
N ASN A 106 4.62 1.17 7.14
CA ASN A 106 4.90 1.74 5.83
C ASN A 106 4.40 0.86 4.67
N SER A 107 3.34 1.27 3.98
CA SER A 107 2.81 0.57 2.79
C SER A 107 2.50 -0.91 3.10
N LEU A 108 1.63 -1.14 4.09
CA LEU A 108 1.29 -2.46 4.61
C LEU A 108 1.02 -3.50 3.51
N TYR A 109 0.02 -3.29 2.66
CA TYR A 109 -0.41 -4.30 1.67
C TYR A 109 0.69 -4.69 0.67
N PRO A 110 1.43 -3.76 0.04
CA PRO A 110 2.61 -4.12 -0.75
C PRO A 110 3.62 -4.99 -0.03
N HIS A 111 3.91 -4.71 1.25
CA HIS A 111 4.84 -5.51 2.03
C HIS A 111 4.29 -6.89 2.34
N LEU A 112 2.99 -7.03 2.63
CA LEU A 112 2.37 -8.34 2.83
C LEU A 112 2.40 -9.19 1.57
N ILE A 113 2.17 -8.59 0.39
CA ILE A 113 2.32 -9.28 -0.91
C ILE A 113 3.73 -9.83 -1.05
N MET A 114 4.75 -9.04 -0.74
CA MET A 114 6.14 -9.47 -0.82
C MET A 114 6.49 -10.53 0.24
N GLN A 115 6.06 -10.32 1.48
CA GLN A 115 6.36 -11.18 2.64
C GLN A 115 5.76 -12.58 2.50
N TYR A 116 4.49 -12.67 2.10
CA TYR A 116 3.80 -13.95 1.89
C TYR A 116 3.92 -14.48 0.47
N ASN A 117 4.71 -13.83 -0.39
CA ASN A 117 4.90 -14.20 -1.79
C ASN A 117 3.57 -14.35 -2.56
N LEU A 118 2.62 -13.44 -2.33
CA LEU A 118 1.25 -13.54 -2.83
C LEU A 118 1.19 -13.27 -4.33
N SER A 119 0.95 -14.32 -5.11
CA SER A 119 0.85 -14.24 -6.57
C SER A 119 -0.01 -15.39 -7.12
N PRO A 120 -0.71 -15.21 -8.26
CA PRO A 120 -1.58 -16.26 -8.82
C PRO A 120 -0.89 -17.60 -9.05
N GLU A 121 0.38 -17.58 -9.45
CA GLU A 121 1.18 -18.77 -9.74
C GLU A 121 1.90 -19.36 -8.52
N THR A 122 1.89 -18.65 -7.39
CA THR A 122 2.46 -19.15 -6.13
C THR A 122 1.41 -19.77 -5.22
N LEU A 123 0.13 -19.49 -5.46
CA LEU A 123 -1.01 -20.06 -4.75
C LEU A 123 -1.15 -21.57 -4.98
N ILE A 124 -1.30 -22.32 -3.90
CA ILE A 124 -1.40 -23.79 -3.93
C ILE A 124 -2.84 -24.22 -3.69
N SER A 125 -3.53 -24.58 -4.78
CA SER A 125 -4.90 -25.09 -4.70
C SER A 125 -4.97 -26.59 -4.33
N GLU A 126 -3.99 -27.40 -4.76
CA GLU A 126 -3.99 -28.86 -4.63
C GLU A 126 -2.59 -29.39 -4.28
N GLY A 127 -2.51 -30.59 -3.68
CA GLY A 127 -1.23 -31.28 -3.45
C GLY A 127 -0.45 -30.81 -2.21
N LEU A 128 -1.15 -30.55 -1.10
CA LEU A 128 -0.47 -30.27 0.18
C LEU A 128 0.14 -31.53 0.79
N PRO A 129 1.35 -31.43 1.37
CA PRO A 129 1.89 -32.46 2.24
C PRO A 129 0.96 -32.72 3.44
N ARG A 130 0.86 -33.98 3.87
CA ARG A 130 0.00 -34.41 4.99
C ARG A 130 0.24 -33.60 6.29
N GLU A 131 1.50 -33.24 6.58
CA GLU A 131 1.87 -32.41 7.74
C GLU A 131 1.24 -31.00 7.70
N LEU A 132 0.91 -30.49 6.51
CA LEU A 132 0.27 -29.17 6.33
C LEU A 132 -1.26 -29.26 6.22
N GLU A 133 -1.81 -30.47 5.98
CA GLU A 133 -3.26 -30.68 5.98
C GLU A 133 -3.86 -30.42 7.37
N GLU A 134 -3.12 -30.76 8.43
CA GLU A 134 -3.54 -30.47 9.82
C GLU A 134 -3.74 -28.97 10.05
N ILE A 135 -2.83 -28.13 9.55
CA ILE A 135 -2.95 -26.67 9.58
C ILE A 135 -4.20 -26.24 8.80
N ARG A 136 -4.40 -26.76 7.59
CA ARG A 136 -5.58 -26.44 6.76
C ARG A 136 -6.90 -26.81 7.45
N MET A 137 -6.94 -27.91 8.19
CA MET A 137 -8.12 -28.37 8.93
C MET A 137 -8.39 -27.57 10.20
N SER A 138 -7.35 -27.01 10.82
CA SER A 138 -7.48 -26.23 12.06
C SER A 138 -8.12 -24.86 11.87
N VAL A 139 -8.05 -24.29 10.65
CA VAL A 139 -8.63 -22.99 10.26
C VAL A 139 -8.42 -21.92 11.35
N PRO A 140 -7.17 -21.58 11.69
CA PRO A 140 -6.88 -20.74 12.87
C PRO A 140 -7.42 -19.31 12.72
N GLY A 141 -7.62 -18.83 11.48
CA GLY A 141 -8.04 -17.46 11.22
C GLY A 141 -7.02 -16.43 11.75
N VAL A 142 -7.45 -15.18 11.86
CA VAL A 142 -6.60 -14.11 12.40
C VAL A 142 -6.32 -14.33 13.88
N ASP A 143 -7.35 -14.55 14.69
CA ASP A 143 -7.22 -14.61 16.15
C ASP A 143 -6.48 -15.88 16.63
N GLY A 144 -6.66 -17.01 15.96
CA GLY A 144 -5.88 -18.23 16.26
C GLY A 144 -4.40 -18.04 15.98
N LEU A 145 -4.05 -17.34 14.89
CA LEU A 145 -2.66 -17.01 14.59
C LEU A 145 -2.08 -15.99 15.58
N VAL A 146 -2.81 -14.94 15.95
CA VAL A 146 -2.40 -13.97 17.01
C VAL A 146 -2.16 -14.67 18.36
N ASN A 147 -2.94 -15.72 18.65
CA ASN A 147 -2.81 -16.52 19.86
C ASN A 147 -1.91 -17.74 19.72
N GLN A 148 -1.30 -17.93 18.55
CA GLN A 148 -0.41 -19.04 18.24
C GLN A 148 -1.04 -20.41 18.56
N SER A 149 -2.33 -20.58 18.22
CA SER A 149 -3.08 -21.81 18.48
C SER A 149 -2.63 -23.02 17.65
N VAL A 150 -1.84 -22.78 16.60
CA VAL A 150 -1.34 -23.78 15.65
C VAL A 150 0.13 -23.54 15.40
N SER A 151 0.93 -24.61 15.39
CA SER A 151 2.35 -24.53 15.02
C SER A 151 2.51 -24.40 13.51
N LEU A 152 3.35 -23.44 13.08
CA LEU A 152 3.65 -23.17 11.67
C LEU A 152 5.07 -23.61 11.25
N GLU A 153 5.80 -24.32 12.13
CA GLU A 153 7.20 -24.68 11.89
C GLU A 153 7.40 -25.57 10.66
N SER A 154 6.43 -26.45 10.37
CA SER A 154 6.47 -27.37 9.23
C SER A 154 6.45 -26.67 7.87
N LEU A 155 5.97 -25.40 7.79
CA LEU A 155 5.94 -24.63 6.54
C LEU A 155 7.33 -24.43 5.94
N HIS A 156 8.33 -24.16 6.79
CA HIS A 156 9.71 -23.92 6.34
C HIS A 156 10.32 -25.14 5.64
N LYS A 157 10.07 -26.34 6.20
CA LYS A 157 10.53 -27.62 5.62
C LYS A 157 9.99 -27.84 4.21
N HIS A 158 8.76 -27.39 3.95
CA HIS A 158 8.09 -27.54 2.67
C HIS A 158 8.25 -26.34 1.72
N LYS A 159 9.02 -25.31 2.12
CA LYS A 159 9.16 -24.05 1.36
C LYS A 159 7.80 -23.46 1.00
N MET A 160 6.97 -23.31 2.01
CA MET A 160 5.63 -22.75 1.90
C MET A 160 5.42 -21.66 2.94
N THR A 161 4.39 -20.86 2.75
CA THR A 161 3.86 -19.92 3.74
C THR A 161 2.34 -20.02 3.77
N PHE A 162 1.75 -19.53 4.84
CA PHE A 162 0.34 -19.68 5.15
C PHE A 162 -0.24 -18.32 5.55
N THR A 163 -1.43 -18.00 5.06
CA THR A 163 -2.14 -16.76 5.37
C THR A 163 -3.41 -17.03 6.20
N PRO A 164 -3.91 -16.03 6.96
CA PRO A 164 -5.00 -16.27 7.91
C PRO A 164 -6.33 -16.68 7.26
N ASN A 165 -6.52 -16.39 5.97
CA ASN A 165 -7.66 -16.88 5.17
C ASN A 165 -7.53 -18.36 4.73
N ASN A 166 -6.65 -19.13 5.37
CA ASN A 166 -6.45 -20.56 5.17
C ASN A 166 -5.83 -20.96 3.81
N GLU A 167 -5.09 -20.06 3.19
CA GLU A 167 -4.44 -20.28 1.90
C GLU A 167 -2.93 -20.48 2.04
N PHE A 168 -2.37 -21.26 1.11
CA PHE A 168 -0.96 -21.61 1.10
C PHE A 168 -0.28 -21.09 -0.17
N TYR A 169 0.94 -20.57 0.01
CA TYR A 169 1.75 -20.06 -1.09
C TYR A 169 3.14 -20.70 -1.05
N ARG A 170 3.66 -21.09 -2.21
CA ARG A 170 5.05 -21.58 -2.32
C ARG A 170 6.05 -20.45 -2.06
N THR A 171 7.19 -20.76 -1.47
CA THR A 171 8.30 -19.83 -1.22
C THR A 171 9.63 -20.31 -1.79
N ASP A 172 9.63 -21.43 -2.52
CA ASP A 172 10.80 -21.93 -3.25
C ASP A 172 11.14 -21.12 -4.51
N LYS A 173 10.16 -20.38 -5.04
CA LYS A 173 10.32 -19.41 -6.13
C LYS A 173 9.52 -18.15 -5.84
N GLN A 174 10.13 -17.00 -6.06
CA GLN A 174 9.45 -15.71 -5.96
C GLN A 174 8.41 -15.56 -7.08
N GLY A 175 7.20 -15.13 -6.72
CA GLY A 175 6.15 -14.82 -7.66
C GLY A 175 6.38 -13.52 -8.42
N PHE A 176 5.78 -13.37 -9.60
CA PHE A 176 5.95 -12.20 -10.44
C PHE A 176 5.38 -10.93 -9.79
N LEU A 177 4.27 -11.02 -9.04
CA LEU A 177 3.71 -9.88 -8.33
C LEU A 177 4.67 -9.39 -7.22
N PRO A 178 5.08 -10.23 -6.25
CA PRO A 178 6.12 -9.89 -5.27
C PRO A 178 7.39 -9.32 -5.88
N GLU A 179 7.89 -9.93 -6.95
CA GLU A 179 9.09 -9.45 -7.65
C GLU A 179 8.90 -8.03 -8.21
N MET A 180 7.77 -7.79 -8.89
CA MET A 180 7.44 -6.46 -9.41
C MET A 180 7.27 -5.43 -8.30
N MET A 181 6.59 -5.77 -7.20
CA MET A 181 6.44 -4.87 -6.05
C MET A 181 7.81 -4.52 -5.46
N GLN A 182 8.69 -5.51 -5.31
CA GLN A 182 10.04 -5.31 -4.79
C GLN A 182 10.84 -4.39 -5.71
N GLN A 183 10.76 -4.59 -7.03
CA GLN A 183 11.43 -3.72 -8.00
C GLN A 183 10.94 -2.27 -7.89
N ILE A 184 9.61 -2.05 -7.88
CA ILE A 184 9.00 -0.73 -7.76
C ILE A 184 9.40 -0.06 -6.43
N TYR A 185 9.40 -0.81 -5.34
CA TYR A 185 9.83 -0.33 -4.02
C TYR A 185 11.31 0.07 -4.02
N ASN A 186 12.20 -0.77 -4.56
CA ASN A 186 13.62 -0.50 -4.63
C ASN A 186 13.92 0.75 -5.46
N ASP A 187 13.26 0.89 -6.62
CA ASP A 187 13.37 2.09 -7.45
C ASP A 187 12.87 3.33 -6.70
N ARG A 188 11.78 3.20 -5.93
CA ARG A 188 11.27 4.30 -5.09
C ARG A 188 12.30 4.73 -4.04
N VAL A 189 12.91 3.77 -3.34
CA VAL A 189 13.96 4.05 -2.34
C VAL A 189 15.14 4.75 -3.00
N LYS A 190 15.59 4.25 -4.16
CA LYS A 190 16.65 4.87 -4.96
C LYS A 190 16.34 6.33 -5.32
N TYR A 191 15.18 6.62 -5.90
CA TYR A 191 14.82 7.98 -6.28
C TYR A 191 14.60 8.90 -5.08
N LYS A 192 14.08 8.37 -3.96
CA LYS A 192 13.99 9.12 -2.71
C LYS A 192 15.37 9.49 -2.17
N GLY A 193 16.34 8.57 -2.24
CA GLY A 193 17.74 8.81 -1.87
C GLY A 193 18.38 9.89 -2.75
N LEU A 194 18.27 9.75 -4.07
CA LEU A 194 18.76 10.73 -5.05
C LEU A 194 18.14 12.12 -4.85
N MET A 195 16.84 12.19 -4.53
CA MET A 195 16.17 13.45 -4.19
C MET A 195 16.79 14.11 -2.96
N ILE A 196 17.00 13.36 -1.89
CA ILE A 196 17.59 13.89 -0.64
C ILE A 196 19.02 14.36 -0.86
N GLU A 197 19.83 13.57 -1.56
CA GLU A 197 21.22 13.94 -1.89
C GLU A 197 21.27 15.22 -2.74
N THR A 198 20.40 15.31 -3.75
CA THR A 198 20.33 16.49 -4.63
C THR A 198 19.86 17.73 -3.87
N LYS A 199 18.90 17.59 -2.94
CA LYS A 199 18.50 18.68 -2.03
C LYS A 199 19.68 19.17 -1.18
N LYS A 200 20.52 18.27 -0.66
CA LYS A 200 21.73 18.64 0.09
C LYS A 200 22.78 19.35 -0.78
N LYS A 201 22.90 18.99 -2.06
CA LYS A 201 23.78 19.71 -3.01
C LYS A 201 23.24 21.10 -3.31
N LEU A 202 21.93 21.22 -3.53
CA LEU A 202 21.25 22.48 -3.82
C LEU A 202 21.43 23.54 -2.72
N THR A 203 21.38 23.13 -1.44
CA THR A 203 21.57 24.07 -0.32
C THR A 203 23.00 24.60 -0.21
N LYS A 204 23.99 23.85 -0.70
CA LYS A 204 25.41 24.22 -0.66
C LYS A 204 25.88 24.97 -1.90
N GLU A 205 25.20 24.79 -3.03
CA GLU A 205 25.53 25.44 -4.29
C GLU A 205 25.34 26.96 -4.19
N LYS A 206 26.18 27.74 -4.87
CA LYS A 206 26.11 29.20 -4.94
C LYS A 206 25.83 29.68 -6.36
N ASP A 207 26.27 28.94 -7.36
CA ASP A 207 26.06 29.26 -8.77
C ASP A 207 24.56 29.21 -9.14
N ARG A 208 24.08 30.27 -9.79
CA ARG A 208 22.65 30.44 -10.11
C ARG A 208 22.17 29.41 -11.15
N THR A 209 23.01 29.07 -12.13
CA THR A 209 22.68 28.13 -13.20
C THR A 209 22.62 26.71 -12.64
N LYS A 210 23.64 26.29 -11.89
CA LYS A 210 23.68 24.98 -11.23
C LYS A 210 22.57 24.82 -10.20
N LYS A 211 22.21 25.87 -9.45
CA LYS A 211 21.03 25.85 -8.57
C LYS A 211 19.76 25.52 -9.33
N ARG A 212 19.55 26.14 -10.50
CA ARG A 212 18.36 25.87 -11.32
C ARG A 212 18.33 24.42 -11.80
N GLU A 213 19.46 23.89 -12.26
CA GLU A 213 19.58 22.49 -12.69
C GLU A 213 19.30 21.51 -11.54
N LEU A 214 19.91 21.73 -10.37
CA LEU A 214 19.68 20.92 -9.18
C LEU A 214 18.23 20.99 -8.70
N SER A 215 17.61 22.16 -8.76
CA SER A 215 16.19 22.34 -8.41
C SER A 215 15.29 21.51 -9.33
N ASN A 216 15.51 21.57 -10.65
CA ASN A 216 14.77 20.76 -11.62
C ASN A 216 14.96 19.26 -11.37
N LEU A 217 16.18 18.86 -10.99
CA LEU A 217 16.50 17.47 -10.70
C LEU A 217 15.82 16.98 -9.41
N VAL A 218 15.73 17.83 -8.38
CA VAL A 218 14.94 17.54 -7.16
C VAL A 218 13.47 17.31 -7.52
N SER A 219 12.87 18.18 -8.33
CA SER A 219 11.48 18.03 -8.78
C SER A 219 11.29 16.73 -9.58
N LYS A 220 12.22 16.40 -10.48
CA LYS A 220 12.19 15.15 -11.24
C LYS A 220 12.21 13.92 -10.33
N TYR A 221 13.14 13.86 -9.37
CA TYR A 221 13.24 12.72 -8.45
C TYR A 221 12.06 12.65 -7.49
N HIS A 222 11.53 13.80 -7.06
CA HIS A 222 10.29 13.87 -6.30
C HIS A 222 9.13 13.23 -7.07
N ASN A 223 8.94 13.60 -8.35
CA ASN A 223 7.88 13.06 -9.19
C ASN A 223 8.06 11.55 -9.40
N MET A 224 9.28 11.08 -9.67
CA MET A 224 9.58 9.65 -9.84
C MET A 224 9.25 8.83 -8.58
N GLN A 225 9.73 9.23 -7.39
CA GLN A 225 9.42 8.49 -6.17
C GLN A 225 7.92 8.56 -5.80
N HIS A 226 7.25 9.67 -6.13
CA HIS A 226 5.83 9.86 -5.85
C HIS A 226 4.98 8.94 -6.73
N ASN A 227 5.26 8.88 -8.03
CA ASN A 227 4.56 8.01 -8.97
C ASN A 227 4.75 6.53 -8.64
N LEU A 228 5.96 6.14 -8.23
CA LEU A 228 6.21 4.78 -7.76
C LEU A 228 5.45 4.48 -6.46
N LYS A 229 5.31 5.44 -5.54
CA LYS A 229 4.46 5.30 -4.35
C LYS A 229 2.99 5.08 -4.73
N ILE A 230 2.45 5.93 -5.62
CA ILE A 230 1.07 5.82 -6.10
C ILE A 230 0.84 4.44 -6.73
N THR A 231 1.74 4.03 -7.62
CA THR A 231 1.66 2.73 -8.30
C THR A 231 1.68 1.59 -7.29
N LEU A 232 2.65 1.59 -6.36
CA LEU A 232 2.79 0.57 -5.32
C LEU A 232 1.52 0.46 -4.46
N ASN A 233 0.98 1.58 -3.99
CA ASN A 233 -0.24 1.58 -3.17
C ASN A 233 -1.50 1.18 -3.95
N SER A 234 -1.51 1.35 -5.27
CA SER A 234 -2.65 0.97 -6.09
C SER A 234 -2.70 -0.50 -6.49
N ALA A 235 -1.61 -1.24 -6.27
CA ALA A 235 -1.50 -2.67 -6.52
C ALA A 235 -2.69 -3.45 -5.96
N PHE A 236 -2.93 -3.31 -4.66
CA PHE A 236 -4.01 -4.02 -3.99
C PHE A 236 -5.39 -3.64 -4.55
N GLY A 237 -5.62 -2.36 -4.82
CA GLY A 237 -6.86 -1.89 -5.45
C GLY A 237 -7.11 -2.51 -6.82
N ALA A 238 -6.06 -2.76 -7.62
CA ALA A 238 -6.18 -3.50 -8.87
C ALA A 238 -6.46 -5.00 -8.64
N MET A 239 -5.74 -5.63 -7.71
CA MET A 239 -5.90 -7.06 -7.40
C MET A 239 -7.25 -7.41 -6.78
N GLY A 240 -7.87 -6.51 -6.02
CA GLY A 240 -9.21 -6.70 -5.43
C GLY A 240 -10.37 -6.35 -6.38
N ASN A 241 -10.08 -6.00 -7.63
CA ASN A 241 -11.07 -5.63 -8.63
C ASN A 241 -11.43 -6.82 -9.52
N GLU A 242 -12.72 -7.20 -9.58
CA GLU A 242 -13.18 -8.37 -10.33
C GLU A 242 -12.99 -8.28 -11.86
N HIS A 243 -12.76 -7.09 -12.40
CA HIS A 243 -12.47 -6.90 -13.82
C HIS A 243 -10.98 -7.00 -14.14
N PHE A 244 -10.13 -7.22 -13.14
CA PHE A 244 -8.70 -7.42 -13.32
C PHE A 244 -8.40 -8.83 -13.80
N ARG A 245 -7.46 -8.95 -14.73
CA ARG A 245 -7.11 -10.25 -15.37
C ARG A 245 -6.61 -11.29 -14.38
N PHE A 246 -5.89 -10.84 -13.36
CA PHE A 246 -5.31 -11.69 -12.32
C PHE A 246 -6.11 -11.61 -11.02
N PHE A 247 -7.39 -11.20 -11.09
CA PHE A 247 -8.27 -11.20 -9.94
C PHE A 247 -8.42 -12.63 -9.40
N ASP A 248 -8.07 -12.79 -8.13
CA ASP A 248 -8.37 -13.98 -7.34
C ASP A 248 -8.77 -13.52 -5.94
N GLN A 249 -10.01 -13.83 -5.55
CA GLN A 249 -10.57 -13.40 -4.28
C GLN A 249 -9.73 -13.91 -3.09
N ARG A 250 -9.15 -15.11 -3.21
CA ARG A 250 -8.29 -15.72 -2.17
C ARG A 250 -7.03 -14.90 -1.92
N ILE A 251 -6.47 -14.29 -2.96
CA ILE A 251 -5.28 -13.44 -2.83
C ILE A 251 -5.65 -12.09 -2.21
N ALA A 252 -6.79 -11.52 -2.59
CA ALA A 252 -7.27 -10.27 -2.00
C ALA A 252 -7.56 -10.44 -0.50
N GLU A 253 -8.23 -11.53 -0.12
CA GLU A 253 -8.48 -11.92 1.28
C GLU A 253 -7.21 -12.21 2.05
N ALA A 254 -6.24 -12.89 1.43
CA ALA A 254 -4.95 -13.16 2.05
C ALA A 254 -4.23 -11.87 2.44
N VAL A 255 -4.28 -10.83 1.59
CA VAL A 255 -3.71 -9.52 1.90
C VAL A 255 -4.43 -8.84 3.07
N THR A 256 -5.77 -8.78 3.05
CA THR A 256 -6.52 -8.06 4.09
C THR A 256 -6.40 -8.75 5.44
N THR A 257 -6.63 -10.06 5.48
CA THR A 257 -6.55 -10.85 6.72
C THR A 257 -5.12 -10.86 7.30
N SER A 258 -4.08 -10.90 6.46
CA SER A 258 -2.69 -10.75 6.93
C SER A 258 -2.39 -9.35 7.48
N GLY A 259 -3.08 -8.33 6.98
CA GLY A 259 -3.06 -6.98 7.53
C GLY A 259 -3.69 -6.93 8.92
N GLN A 260 -4.87 -7.53 9.07
CA GLN A 260 -5.53 -7.66 10.38
C GLN A 260 -4.65 -8.43 11.39
N LEU A 261 -4.01 -9.53 10.96
CA LEU A 261 -3.07 -10.27 11.79
C LEU A 261 -1.91 -9.38 12.25
N SER A 262 -1.32 -8.64 11.32
CA SER A 262 -0.16 -7.79 11.62
C SER A 262 -0.52 -6.71 12.65
N ILE A 263 -1.67 -6.06 12.50
CA ILE A 263 -2.08 -4.96 13.37
C ILE A 263 -2.57 -5.44 14.75
N LYS A 264 -3.30 -6.56 14.82
CA LYS A 264 -3.70 -7.19 16.09
C LYS A 264 -2.49 -7.77 16.83
N TRP A 265 -1.51 -8.30 16.11
CA TRP A 265 -0.27 -8.80 16.70
C TRP A 265 0.52 -7.66 17.35
N ILE A 266 0.76 -6.57 16.62
CA ILE A 266 1.53 -5.43 17.18
C ILE A 266 0.80 -4.78 18.35
N GLU A 267 -0.54 -4.67 18.31
CA GLU A 267 -1.34 -4.21 19.44
C GLU A 267 -1.09 -5.06 20.69
N LYS A 268 -1.21 -6.39 20.57
CA LYS A 268 -0.96 -7.34 21.65
C LYS A 268 0.47 -7.24 22.20
N GLU A 269 1.46 -7.13 21.33
CA GLU A 269 2.87 -7.03 21.75
C GLU A 269 3.19 -5.67 22.41
N ILE A 270 2.61 -4.56 21.93
CA ILE A 270 2.76 -3.24 22.56
C ILE A 270 2.17 -3.26 23.96
N ASN A 271 0.94 -3.77 24.13
CA ASN A 271 0.30 -3.87 25.42
C ASN A 271 1.10 -4.75 26.37
N ARG A 272 1.54 -5.93 25.93
CA ARG A 272 2.43 -6.79 26.73
C ARG A 272 3.71 -6.06 27.15
N TYR A 273 4.36 -5.39 26.20
CA TYR A 273 5.62 -4.68 26.45
C TYR A 273 5.45 -3.56 27.47
N LEU A 274 4.43 -2.71 27.32
CA LEU A 274 4.20 -1.56 28.21
C LEU A 274 3.73 -1.97 29.61
N ASN A 275 2.82 -2.95 29.72
CA ASN A 275 2.44 -3.51 31.02
C ASN A 275 3.66 -4.08 31.75
N SER A 276 4.53 -4.82 31.04
CA SER A 276 5.76 -5.35 31.63
C SER A 276 6.76 -4.26 32.02
N LEU A 277 6.90 -3.20 31.22
CA LEU A 277 7.85 -2.12 31.46
C LEU A 277 7.42 -1.25 32.64
N LEU A 278 6.13 -0.91 32.72
CA LEU A 278 5.56 -0.04 33.75
C LEU A 278 5.15 -0.80 35.02
N LYS A 279 5.11 -2.14 34.98
CA LYS A 279 4.70 -3.00 36.10
C LYS A 279 3.33 -2.60 36.65
N THR A 280 2.38 -2.46 35.73
CA THR A 280 0.99 -2.15 36.05
C THR A 280 0.40 -3.21 37.00
N GLU A 281 -0.46 -2.79 37.93
CA GLU A 281 -1.13 -3.70 38.88
C GLU A 281 -2.21 -4.54 38.18
N GLU A 282 -2.85 -3.97 37.16
CA GLU A 282 -3.83 -4.63 36.30
C GLU A 282 -3.41 -4.50 34.83
N GLU A 283 -3.85 -5.45 33.99
CA GLU A 283 -3.59 -5.41 32.55
C GLU A 283 -4.30 -4.20 31.93
N LYS A 284 -3.50 -3.18 31.60
CA LYS A 284 -3.96 -1.94 31.01
C LYS A 284 -3.81 -1.99 29.50
N ASP A 285 -4.83 -1.50 28.80
CA ASP A 285 -4.77 -1.30 27.36
C ASP A 285 -4.19 0.09 27.05
N PHE A 286 -2.95 0.11 26.57
CA PHE A 286 -2.25 1.33 26.16
C PHE A 286 -2.57 1.72 24.72
N VAL A 287 -3.06 0.79 23.90
CA VAL A 287 -3.37 1.05 22.49
C VAL A 287 -4.81 1.58 22.39
N VAL A 288 -4.95 2.90 22.40
CA VAL A 288 -6.26 3.57 22.48
C VAL A 288 -7.07 3.51 21.20
N ALA A 289 -6.42 3.33 20.05
CA ALA A 289 -7.10 3.17 18.76
C ALA A 289 -6.20 2.42 17.77
N VAL A 290 -6.84 1.73 16.84
CA VAL A 290 -6.18 1.07 15.71
C VAL A 290 -7.01 1.34 14.47
N ASP A 291 -6.35 1.82 13.40
CA ASP A 291 -6.97 1.98 12.09
C ASP A 291 -6.04 1.39 11.03
N THR A 292 -6.44 0.24 10.49
CA THR A 292 -5.82 -0.44 9.33
C THR A 292 -4.36 -0.85 9.53
N ASP A 293 -3.44 0.10 9.45
CA ASP A 293 -1.98 -0.05 9.51
C ASP A 293 -1.33 0.84 10.59
N SER A 294 -2.13 1.64 11.30
CA SER A 294 -1.72 2.55 12.35
C SER A 294 -2.23 2.14 13.72
N VAL A 295 -1.34 2.19 14.73
CA VAL A 295 -1.68 2.05 16.16
C VAL A 295 -1.41 3.35 16.89
N TYR A 296 -2.33 3.72 17.77
CA TYR A 296 -2.25 4.92 18.62
C TYR A 296 -2.08 4.49 20.07
N ILE A 297 -1.01 4.95 20.71
CA ILE A 297 -0.60 4.49 22.03
C ILE A 297 -0.65 5.67 22.99
N CYS A 298 -1.36 5.52 24.10
CA CYS A 298 -1.39 6.49 25.18
C CYS A 298 -0.17 6.32 26.10
N MET A 299 0.54 7.43 26.30
CA MET A 299 1.78 7.53 27.07
C MET A 299 1.62 8.40 28.32
N ASP A 300 0.38 8.69 28.73
CA ASP A 300 0.07 9.52 29.91
C ASP A 300 0.74 8.99 31.19
N ASP A 301 0.87 7.67 31.34
CA ASP A 301 1.53 7.07 32.52
C ASP A 301 3.06 7.23 32.50
N LEU A 302 3.65 7.46 31.32
CA LEU A 302 5.10 7.57 31.11
C LEU A 302 5.58 9.02 31.20
N VAL A 303 4.76 9.97 30.73
CA VAL A 303 5.09 11.40 30.68
C VAL A 303 4.35 12.12 31.82
N LYS A 304 5.04 12.30 32.95
CA LYS A 304 4.56 13.08 34.11
C LYS A 304 5.04 14.51 34.07
#